data_AF-A0A2U2N5A1-F1
#
_entry.id   AF-A0A2U2N5A1-F1
#
_cell.length_a   1.000
_cell.length_b   1.000
_cell.length_c   1.000
_cell.angle_alpha   90.00
_cell.angle_beta   90.00
_cell.angle_gamma   90.00
#
_symmetry.space_group_name_H-M   'P 1'
#
loop_
_entity.id
_entity.type
_entity.pdbx_description
1 polymer ?
#
loop_
_entity_poly.entity_id
_entity_poly.type
_entity_poly.pdbx_seq_one_letter_code
_entity_poly.pdbx_strand_id
1 'polypeptide(L)'
;MVCVSNQEQQSETRPWTRGHRLMVSLPIFIMLFGILVAVSNITIVPWNIEPTGQSMATLSDDTTVTFDTATGGTDLPDKGSYTVTERYVTLNVARDGSLTKQAGVRNKANDQGVQAIKVLIREPEGVSGKRPAVVFMHGAGYGTCDNSFGDVAADMASAGFVTAVLDKPVWNTTDINRDYPASAKAYDQVISYLRDQDNVDATKVGIYATSESTWISSYLLEDDPDIAFQILLSPMVFSPRQSLGFFVTQDFTLAGANDGYQSIVQRLFSADGTVVGLTNFDIRTLGPGAYDIPTYVAYGSKDVMTAQVDGVRAILYEAHRAGNWDVTVRSYPVANHVLRLGDESEAGTPFADAYVDDLIDWAVGTAAGLKQTSERVAGTDLYQSIGLPGALKARRAGTIYGLILHATLILLLLASAVLALVALIRVIVARSRWRRARKHALKRRGQDESDGTTIIAPTPAKPVVLGFSHGFGGALLTLTFTTLATLLIFAAGLGQVVMGVVKLAWGGAPTETPGVMYWSWPVIQVVSVLVVWAWSRVFMRLIEVASARGLIQWPPRKGAVRGIVTGADPVLASTRLGRVLFWLVTFTMLNVLLFFAFWGLFIY
;
A
#
# COMPACT_ATOMS: atom_id res chain seq x y z
N MET A 1 -34.93 67.23 44.11
CA MET A 1 -35.30 65.89 43.62
C MET A 1 -34.98 65.86 42.13
N VAL A 2 -33.81 65.37 41.75
CA VAL A 2 -33.35 65.31 40.36
C VAL A 2 -32.90 63.87 40.13
N CYS A 3 -33.71 63.09 39.41
CA CYS A 3 -33.34 61.76 38.97
C CYS A 3 -32.41 61.90 37.77
N VAL A 4 -31.11 61.71 38.02
CA VAL A 4 -30.10 61.55 36.98
C VAL A 4 -30.25 60.15 36.39
N SER A 5 -30.50 60.10 35.09
CA SER A 5 -30.53 58.87 34.30
C SER A 5 -29.10 58.30 34.23
N ASN A 6 -28.88 57.11 34.79
CA ASN A 6 -27.67 56.33 34.53
C ASN A 6 -27.82 55.67 33.14
N GLN A 7 -27.44 56.39 32.09
CA GLN A 7 -27.06 55.75 30.84
C GLN A 7 -25.66 55.16 31.03
N GLU A 8 -25.59 53.85 31.26
CA GLU A 8 -24.34 53.11 31.05
C GLU A 8 -23.95 53.27 29.57
N GLN A 9 -22.96 54.12 29.31
CA GLN A 9 -22.26 54.18 28.03
C GLN A 9 -21.66 52.80 27.73
N GLN A 10 -22.33 52.02 26.86
CA GLN A 10 -21.68 50.93 26.15
C GLN A 10 -20.59 51.56 25.28
N SER A 11 -19.33 51.47 25.71
CA SER A 11 -18.17 51.81 24.88
C SER A 11 -18.18 50.91 23.63
N GLU A 12 -18.64 51.42 22.50
CA GLU A 12 -18.49 50.75 21.21
C GLU A 12 -17.00 50.65 20.87
N THR A 13 -16.42 49.48 21.12
CA THR A 13 -15.05 49.17 20.69
C THR A 13 -15.00 49.21 19.16
N ARG A 14 -14.22 50.15 18.60
CA ARG A 14 -14.04 50.26 17.14
C ARG A 14 -13.47 48.95 16.56
N PRO A 15 -14.00 48.46 15.41
CA PRO A 15 -13.48 47.26 14.76
C PRO A 15 -12.01 47.45 14.34
N TRP A 16 -11.23 46.37 14.35
CA TRP A 16 -9.81 46.46 14.01
C TRP A 16 -9.60 46.89 12.55
N THR A 17 -8.58 47.72 12.32
CA THR A 17 -8.17 48.11 10.97
C THR A 17 -7.60 46.92 10.19
N ARG A 18 -7.57 47.02 8.86
CA ARG A 18 -6.95 45.97 8.02
C ARG A 18 -5.49 45.71 8.40
N GLY A 19 -4.73 46.77 8.73
CA GLY A 19 -3.35 46.67 9.20
C GLY A 19 -3.23 45.93 10.54
N HIS A 20 -4.08 46.25 11.51
CA HIS A 20 -4.07 45.57 12.82
C HIS A 20 -4.42 44.07 12.69
N ARG A 21 -5.43 43.74 11.86
CA ARG A 21 -5.75 42.33 11.56
C ARG A 21 -4.58 41.59 10.92
N LEU A 22 -3.83 42.24 10.03
CA LEU A 22 -2.65 41.65 9.41
C LEU A 22 -1.53 41.41 10.43
N MET A 23 -1.26 42.39 11.30
CA MET A 23 -0.23 42.30 12.36
C MET A 23 -0.51 41.17 13.38
N VAL A 24 -1.77 40.80 13.57
CA VAL A 24 -2.14 39.66 14.44
C VAL A 24 -2.18 38.34 13.67
N SER A 25 -2.69 38.32 12.43
CA SER A 25 -2.73 37.09 11.62
C SER A 25 -1.35 36.58 11.23
N LEU A 26 -0.40 37.46 10.92
CA LEU A 26 0.92 37.04 10.44
C LEU A 26 1.73 36.23 11.48
N PRO A 27 1.87 36.66 12.75
CA PRO A 27 2.51 35.83 13.78
C PRO A 27 1.82 34.49 14.01
N ILE A 28 0.48 34.47 14.00
CA ILE A 28 -0.28 33.22 14.15
C ILE A 28 -0.01 32.26 12.98
N PHE A 29 0.02 32.78 11.76
CA PHE A 29 0.37 32.01 10.58
C PHE A 29 1.77 31.41 10.71
N ILE A 30 2.78 32.21 11.08
CA ILE A 30 4.16 31.75 11.24
C ILE A 30 4.25 30.65 12.31
N MET A 31 3.58 30.81 13.45
CA MET A 31 3.57 29.80 14.51
C MET A 31 2.91 28.49 14.07
N LEU A 32 1.72 28.56 13.45
CA LEU A 32 1.01 27.37 12.98
C LEU A 32 1.79 26.65 11.89
N PHE A 33 2.35 27.40 10.94
CA PHE A 33 3.17 26.85 9.87
C PHE A 33 4.43 26.19 10.42
N GLY A 34 5.13 26.85 11.36
CA GLY A 34 6.30 26.29 12.03
C GLY A 34 6.01 24.99 12.79
N ILE A 35 4.85 24.88 13.44
CA ILE A 35 4.41 23.62 14.09
C ILE A 35 4.20 22.51 13.04
N LEU A 36 3.54 22.81 11.93
CA LEU A 36 3.27 21.82 10.88
C LEU A 36 4.56 21.36 10.18
N VAL A 37 5.47 22.29 9.90
CA VAL A 37 6.82 21.99 9.39
C VAL A 37 7.58 21.11 10.39
N ALA A 38 7.53 21.42 11.69
CA ALA A 38 8.19 20.61 12.72
C ALA A 38 7.61 19.19 12.78
N VAL A 39 6.28 19.04 12.75
CA VAL A 39 5.62 17.73 12.70
C VAL A 39 6.08 16.95 11.46
N SER A 40 6.08 17.57 10.28
CA SER A 40 6.56 16.93 9.04
C SER A 40 8.02 16.46 9.11
N ASN A 41 8.89 17.26 9.72
CA ASN A 41 10.30 16.90 9.89
C ASN A 41 10.50 15.78 10.92
N ILE A 42 9.74 15.78 12.02
CA ILE A 42 9.83 14.72 13.04
C ILE A 42 9.31 13.38 12.50
N THR A 43 8.32 13.41 11.59
CA THR A 43 7.77 12.21 10.95
C THR A 43 8.48 11.82 9.66
N ILE A 44 9.61 12.44 9.34
CA ILE A 44 10.38 12.09 8.14
C ILE A 44 10.98 10.69 8.27
N VAL A 45 10.86 9.91 7.20
CA VAL A 45 11.62 8.68 7.04
C VAL A 45 12.70 8.98 6.01
N PRO A 46 14.00 8.75 6.34
CA PRO A 46 15.07 8.94 5.38
C PRO A 46 14.77 8.19 4.09
N TRP A 47 14.80 8.92 2.99
CA TRP A 47 14.68 8.36 1.66
C TRP A 47 16.08 8.27 1.08
N ASN A 48 16.59 7.04 0.96
CA ASN A 48 17.86 6.76 0.32
C ASN A 48 17.65 5.67 -0.73
N ILE A 49 17.74 6.08 -1.99
CA ILE A 49 17.63 5.22 -3.18
C ILE A 49 18.99 4.99 -3.83
N GLU A 50 20.08 5.49 -3.22
CA GLU A 50 21.41 5.28 -3.74
C GLU A 50 21.94 3.88 -3.37
N PRO A 51 22.78 3.28 -4.23
CA PRO A 51 23.21 3.79 -5.53
C PRO A 51 22.13 3.65 -6.61
N THR A 52 21.99 4.67 -7.47
CA THR A 52 21.10 4.66 -8.64
C THR A 52 21.81 4.13 -9.90
N GLY A 53 21.03 3.60 -10.85
CA GLY A 53 21.54 3.11 -12.15
C GLY A 53 22.53 1.96 -12.03
N GLN A 54 22.30 1.04 -11.09
CA GLN A 54 23.18 -0.11 -10.89
C GLN A 54 23.08 -1.06 -12.08
N SER A 55 24.23 -1.60 -12.47
CA SER A 55 24.30 -2.72 -13.40
C SER A 55 25.19 -3.84 -12.87
N MET A 56 24.94 -5.04 -13.35
CA MET A 56 25.84 -6.18 -13.21
C MET A 56 26.01 -6.79 -14.60
N ALA A 57 27.24 -6.72 -15.10
CA ALA A 57 27.58 -7.27 -16.41
C ALA A 57 27.47 -8.79 -16.39
N THR A 58 26.93 -9.35 -17.46
CA THR A 58 27.01 -10.80 -17.71
C THR A 58 28.36 -11.15 -18.33
N LEU A 59 28.72 -12.43 -18.29
CA LEU A 59 29.99 -12.94 -18.85
C LEU A 59 29.87 -13.32 -20.33
N SER A 60 28.64 -13.50 -20.81
CA SER A 60 28.31 -13.87 -22.19
C SER A 60 26.86 -13.46 -22.48
N ASP A 61 26.57 -13.06 -23.73
CA ASP A 61 25.20 -12.85 -24.22
C ASP A 61 24.47 -14.17 -24.51
N ASP A 62 25.21 -15.29 -24.66
CA ASP A 62 24.67 -16.62 -24.92
C ASP A 62 24.12 -17.24 -23.63
N THR A 63 22.80 -17.40 -23.55
CA THR A 63 22.11 -17.97 -22.39
C THR A 63 22.19 -19.50 -22.34
N THR A 64 22.70 -20.15 -23.39
CA THR A 64 22.69 -21.62 -23.49
C THR A 64 23.35 -22.26 -22.26
N VAL A 65 22.72 -23.33 -21.74
CA VAL A 65 23.26 -24.10 -20.62
C VAL A 65 23.84 -25.41 -21.14
N THR A 66 25.13 -25.64 -20.91
CA THR A 66 25.82 -26.85 -21.36
C THR A 66 26.56 -27.52 -20.22
N PHE A 67 26.75 -28.84 -20.33
CA PHE A 67 27.43 -29.68 -19.33
C PHE A 67 28.53 -30.53 -19.96
N ASP A 68 29.48 -30.98 -19.14
CA ASP A 68 30.48 -31.96 -19.55
C ASP A 68 29.85 -33.35 -19.64
N THR A 69 29.57 -33.78 -20.87
CA THR A 69 29.01 -35.10 -21.19
C THR A 69 30.08 -36.14 -21.53
N ALA A 70 31.35 -35.73 -21.66
CA ALA A 70 32.45 -36.60 -22.10
C ALA A 70 32.78 -37.69 -21.07
N THR A 71 32.52 -37.43 -19.78
CA THR A 71 32.70 -38.40 -18.69
C THR A 71 31.46 -39.25 -18.37
N GLY A 72 30.30 -38.95 -18.99
CA GLY A 72 28.99 -39.50 -18.60
C GLY A 72 28.30 -40.42 -19.61
N GLY A 73 28.66 -40.38 -20.90
CA GLY A 73 28.20 -41.35 -21.90
C GLY A 73 26.69 -41.44 -22.14
N THR A 74 25.91 -40.39 -21.86
CA THR A 74 24.44 -40.40 -22.01
C THR A 74 23.96 -39.26 -22.89
N ASP A 75 23.17 -39.58 -23.91
CA ASP A 75 22.20 -38.65 -24.48
C ASP A 75 21.26 -38.25 -23.33
N LEU A 76 21.35 -36.99 -22.91
CA LEU A 76 20.44 -36.44 -21.92
C LEU A 76 19.08 -36.21 -22.59
N PRO A 77 17.97 -36.44 -21.88
CA PRO A 77 16.65 -36.15 -22.43
C PRO A 77 16.45 -34.63 -22.53
N ASP A 78 16.10 -34.17 -23.73
CA ASP A 78 15.68 -32.80 -23.99
C ASP A 78 14.16 -32.66 -23.88
N LYS A 79 13.68 -31.42 -23.95
CA LYS A 79 12.25 -31.12 -24.11
C LYS A 79 11.66 -31.92 -25.29
N GLY A 80 10.56 -32.62 -25.03
CA GLY A 80 9.85 -33.44 -26.01
C GLY A 80 10.39 -34.88 -26.17
N SER A 81 11.40 -35.29 -25.37
CA SER A 81 11.94 -36.67 -25.42
C SER A 81 10.91 -37.74 -25.06
N TYR A 82 9.97 -37.43 -24.18
CA TYR A 82 8.94 -38.36 -23.71
C TYR A 82 7.53 -37.79 -23.85
N THR A 83 6.56 -38.67 -24.14
CA THR A 83 5.14 -38.39 -23.94
C THR A 83 4.86 -38.24 -22.45
N VAL A 84 3.92 -37.37 -22.08
CA VAL A 84 3.59 -37.04 -20.69
C VAL A 84 2.20 -37.57 -20.32
N THR A 85 2.10 -38.20 -19.17
CA THR A 85 0.83 -38.57 -18.54
C THR A 85 0.51 -37.64 -17.38
N GLU A 86 -0.77 -37.42 -17.11
CA GLU A 86 -1.24 -36.53 -16.05
C GLU A 86 -2.14 -37.27 -15.06
N ARG A 87 -1.99 -36.97 -13.77
CA ARG A 87 -2.90 -37.44 -12.72
C ARG A 87 -3.09 -36.40 -11.64
N TYR A 88 -4.24 -36.42 -10.99
CA TYR A 88 -4.53 -35.56 -9.85
C TYR A 88 -4.47 -36.34 -8.54
N VAL A 89 -3.94 -35.68 -7.51
CA VAL A 89 -4.06 -36.11 -6.12
C VAL A 89 -4.58 -34.96 -5.27
N THR A 90 -5.08 -35.27 -4.08
CA THR A 90 -5.51 -34.24 -3.13
C THR A 90 -5.01 -34.59 -1.75
N LEU A 91 -4.24 -33.68 -1.16
CA LEU A 91 -3.73 -33.79 0.20
C LEU A 91 -4.54 -32.85 1.10
N ASN A 92 -5.08 -33.37 2.21
CA ASN A 92 -5.74 -32.54 3.20
C ASN A 92 -4.72 -32.16 4.27
N VAL A 93 -4.30 -30.90 4.27
CA VAL A 93 -3.17 -30.41 5.06
C VAL A 93 -3.67 -29.44 6.12
N ALA A 94 -3.37 -29.73 7.38
CA ALA A 94 -3.58 -28.79 8.49
C ALA A 94 -2.51 -27.69 8.47
N ARG A 95 -2.76 -26.59 9.18
CA ARG A 95 -1.86 -25.43 9.19
C ARG A 95 -0.44 -25.71 9.71
N ASP A 96 -0.28 -26.74 10.54
CA ASP A 96 1.03 -27.17 11.03
C ASP A 96 1.79 -28.07 10.04
N GLY A 97 1.23 -28.34 8.86
CA GLY A 97 1.78 -29.22 7.84
C GLY A 97 1.31 -30.66 7.93
N SER A 98 0.58 -31.07 8.98
CA SER A 98 0.17 -32.47 9.12
C SER A 98 -0.89 -32.88 8.09
N LEU A 99 -0.73 -34.09 7.52
CA LEU A 99 -1.76 -34.72 6.70
C LEU A 99 -2.90 -35.23 7.59
N THR A 100 -4.13 -35.00 7.14
CA THR A 100 -5.33 -35.42 7.86
C THR A 100 -6.28 -36.23 6.97
N LYS A 101 -7.08 -37.11 7.59
CA LYS A 101 -8.21 -37.77 6.89
C LYS A 101 -9.44 -36.89 6.79
N GLN A 102 -9.45 -35.75 7.47
CA GLN A 102 -10.56 -34.84 7.44
C GLN A 102 -10.60 -34.13 6.08
N ALA A 103 -11.78 -34.06 5.47
CA ALA A 103 -11.97 -33.32 4.23
C ALA A 103 -11.70 -31.83 4.46
N GLY A 104 -10.68 -31.31 3.77
CA GLY A 104 -10.41 -29.89 3.67
C GLY A 104 -11.31 -29.20 2.65
N VAL A 105 -11.09 -27.90 2.46
CA VAL A 105 -11.70 -27.11 1.39
C VAL A 105 -10.60 -26.59 0.47
N ARG A 106 -10.82 -26.53 -0.84
CA ARG A 106 -9.85 -25.92 -1.77
C ARG A 106 -9.76 -24.42 -1.54
N ASN A 107 -8.55 -23.86 -1.64
CA ASN A 107 -8.25 -22.42 -1.56
C ASN A 107 -8.61 -21.72 -0.24
N LYS A 108 -9.04 -22.44 0.80
CA LYS A 108 -9.27 -21.91 2.14
C LYS A 108 -9.25 -23.01 3.21
N ALA A 109 -9.13 -22.63 4.47
CA ALA A 109 -9.28 -23.58 5.56
C ALA A 109 -10.76 -23.87 5.85
N ASN A 110 -11.07 -25.11 6.22
CA ASN A 110 -12.35 -25.46 6.84
C ASN A 110 -12.41 -25.02 8.32
N ASP A 111 -13.51 -25.33 9.01
CA ASP A 111 -13.72 -24.97 10.42
C ASP A 111 -12.71 -25.60 11.40
N GLN A 112 -12.00 -26.66 10.99
CA GLN A 112 -10.95 -27.31 11.78
C GLN A 112 -9.54 -26.91 11.33
N GLY A 113 -9.40 -25.93 10.43
CA GLY A 113 -8.10 -25.43 9.99
C GLY A 113 -7.43 -26.26 8.89
N VAL A 114 -8.16 -27.14 8.21
CA VAL A 114 -7.62 -28.01 7.15
C VAL A 114 -7.95 -27.45 5.75
N GLN A 115 -6.94 -27.36 4.89
CA GLN A 115 -7.09 -27.03 3.47
C GLN A 115 -6.93 -28.30 2.61
N ALA A 116 -7.76 -28.44 1.58
CA ALA A 116 -7.57 -29.46 0.55
C ALA A 116 -6.67 -28.88 -0.54
N ILE A 117 -5.49 -29.46 -0.71
CA ILE A 117 -4.49 -29.08 -1.71
C ILE A 117 -4.58 -30.07 -2.87
N LYS A 118 -5.15 -29.63 -3.99
CA LYS A 118 -5.15 -30.42 -5.23
C LYS A 118 -3.78 -30.29 -5.88
N VAL A 119 -3.22 -31.40 -6.33
CA VAL A 119 -1.93 -31.45 -7.01
C VAL A 119 -2.12 -32.14 -8.36
N LEU A 120 -1.61 -31.52 -9.42
CA LEU A 120 -1.48 -32.08 -10.74
C LEU A 120 -0.06 -32.60 -10.90
N ILE A 121 0.06 -33.91 -11.02
CA ILE A 121 1.32 -34.61 -11.22
C ILE A 121 1.44 -35.00 -12.69
N ARG A 122 2.60 -34.71 -13.29
CA ARG A 122 2.94 -35.10 -14.65
C ARG A 122 4.16 -36.01 -14.65
N GLU A 123 4.10 -37.07 -15.42
CA GLU A 123 5.14 -38.11 -15.42
C GLU A 123 5.44 -38.56 -16.86
N PRO A 124 6.71 -38.80 -17.21
CA PRO A 124 7.08 -39.29 -18.53
C PRO A 124 6.62 -40.75 -18.72
N GLU A 125 5.98 -41.02 -19.84
CA GLU A 125 5.39 -42.33 -20.15
C GLU A 125 6.46 -43.34 -20.60
N GLY A 126 6.33 -44.59 -20.13
CA GLY A 126 7.14 -45.72 -20.64
C GLY A 126 8.62 -45.68 -20.24
N VAL A 127 9.01 -44.81 -19.32
CA VAL A 127 10.39 -44.69 -18.87
C VAL A 127 10.70 -45.65 -17.72
N SER A 128 11.75 -46.44 -17.87
CA SER A 128 12.22 -47.34 -16.81
C SER A 128 13.13 -46.63 -15.80
N GLY A 129 13.10 -47.07 -14.54
CA GLY A 129 13.91 -46.51 -13.46
C GLY A 129 13.26 -45.30 -12.77
N LYS A 130 13.91 -44.86 -11.68
CA LYS A 130 13.48 -43.70 -10.90
C LYS A 130 13.88 -42.39 -11.59
N ARG A 131 12.99 -41.39 -11.53
CA ARG A 131 13.15 -40.09 -12.21
C ARG A 131 13.35 -38.97 -11.19
N PRO A 132 14.12 -37.92 -11.53
CA PRO A 132 14.14 -36.72 -10.72
C PRO A 132 12.76 -36.04 -10.72
N ALA A 133 12.48 -35.22 -9.71
CA ALA A 133 11.17 -34.57 -9.57
C ALA A 133 11.28 -33.09 -9.21
N VAL A 134 10.25 -32.31 -9.54
CA VAL A 134 10.18 -30.86 -9.25
C VAL A 134 8.80 -30.46 -8.73
N VAL A 135 8.78 -29.75 -7.60
CA VAL A 135 7.56 -29.14 -7.05
C VAL A 135 7.51 -27.65 -7.39
N PHE A 136 6.41 -27.20 -7.98
CA PHE A 136 6.20 -25.81 -8.42
C PHE A 136 5.53 -24.97 -7.33
N MET A 137 6.14 -23.85 -6.96
CA MET A 137 5.70 -22.97 -5.88
C MET A 137 5.20 -21.63 -6.43
N HIS A 138 3.93 -21.32 -6.17
CA HIS A 138 3.27 -20.13 -6.70
C HIS A 138 3.75 -18.83 -6.04
N GLY A 139 4.03 -17.81 -6.85
CA GLY A 139 4.13 -16.41 -6.44
C GLY A 139 2.84 -15.84 -5.84
N ALA A 140 2.73 -14.51 -5.73
CA ALA A 140 1.61 -13.85 -5.06
C ALA A 140 0.23 -14.23 -5.66
N GLY A 141 -0.83 -14.12 -4.87
CA GLY A 141 -2.20 -14.49 -5.27
C GLY A 141 -2.61 -15.91 -4.86
N TYR A 142 -3.46 -16.53 -5.67
CA TYR A 142 -4.18 -17.78 -5.36
C TYR A 142 -4.13 -18.79 -6.52
N GLY A 143 -2.95 -18.94 -7.13
CA GLY A 143 -2.76 -19.89 -8.23
C GLY A 143 -3.16 -21.32 -7.87
N THR A 144 -3.65 -22.05 -8.87
CA THR A 144 -4.08 -23.44 -8.76
C THR A 144 -3.24 -24.34 -9.63
N CYS A 145 -3.29 -25.65 -9.37
CA CYS A 145 -2.64 -26.64 -10.23
C CYS A 145 -3.15 -26.63 -11.68
N ASP A 146 -4.35 -26.10 -11.91
CA ASP A 146 -5.05 -26.13 -13.19
C ASP A 146 -4.78 -24.88 -14.05
N ASN A 147 -4.34 -23.76 -13.46
CA ASN A 147 -4.23 -22.48 -14.15
C ASN A 147 -2.81 -21.88 -14.21
N SER A 148 -1.84 -22.56 -13.61
CA SER A 148 -0.46 -22.07 -13.52
C SER A 148 0.52 -23.15 -13.95
N PHE A 149 1.64 -22.72 -14.52
CA PHE A 149 2.81 -23.56 -14.85
C PHE A 149 2.55 -24.75 -15.79
N GLY A 150 1.36 -24.85 -16.40
CA GLY A 150 0.99 -26.02 -17.21
C GLY A 150 1.93 -26.25 -18.40
N ASP A 151 2.48 -25.19 -18.97
CA ASP A 151 3.48 -25.24 -20.04
C ASP A 151 4.84 -25.71 -19.54
N VAL A 152 5.51 -24.99 -18.63
CA VAL A 152 6.85 -25.35 -18.14
C VAL A 152 6.85 -26.71 -17.45
N ALA A 153 5.83 -27.02 -16.66
CA ALA A 153 5.73 -28.29 -15.96
C ALA A 153 5.52 -29.47 -16.92
N ALA A 154 4.82 -29.27 -18.04
CA ALA A 154 4.68 -30.28 -19.09
C ALA A 154 5.99 -30.43 -19.88
N ASP A 155 6.67 -29.33 -20.21
CA ASP A 155 7.95 -29.36 -20.92
C ASP A 155 9.03 -30.05 -20.08
N MET A 156 9.16 -29.74 -18.79
CA MET A 156 10.06 -30.45 -17.87
C MET A 156 9.69 -31.92 -17.73
N ALA A 157 8.40 -32.27 -17.70
CA ALA A 157 7.97 -33.66 -17.66
C ALA A 157 8.33 -34.41 -18.95
N SER A 158 8.27 -33.74 -20.11
CA SER A 158 8.68 -34.30 -21.40
C SER A 158 10.19 -34.48 -21.53
N ALA A 159 10.99 -33.71 -20.77
CA ALA A 159 12.42 -33.93 -20.54
C ALA A 159 12.69 -34.98 -19.45
N GLY A 160 11.64 -35.57 -18.90
CA GLY A 160 11.71 -36.76 -18.08
C GLY A 160 11.82 -36.53 -16.57
N PHE A 161 11.37 -35.37 -16.09
CA PHE A 161 11.09 -35.14 -14.67
C PHE A 161 9.67 -35.60 -14.29
N VAL A 162 9.46 -35.96 -13.03
CA VAL A 162 8.12 -35.97 -12.43
C VAL A 162 7.83 -34.56 -11.92
N THR A 163 6.80 -33.88 -12.44
CA THR A 163 6.46 -32.52 -11.99
C THR A 163 5.19 -32.52 -11.15
N ALA A 164 5.15 -31.70 -10.10
CA ALA A 164 3.97 -31.49 -9.28
C ALA A 164 3.64 -30.00 -9.18
N VAL A 165 2.49 -29.63 -9.72
CA VAL A 165 1.90 -28.30 -9.53
C VAL A 165 0.73 -28.44 -8.57
N LEU A 166 0.71 -27.67 -7.49
CA LEU A 166 -0.27 -27.76 -6.41
C LEU A 166 -1.04 -26.46 -6.26
N ASP A 167 -2.29 -26.53 -5.83
CA ASP A 167 -3.00 -25.35 -5.33
C ASP A 167 -2.19 -24.66 -4.24
N LYS A 168 -2.06 -23.33 -4.32
CA LYS A 168 -1.29 -22.57 -3.34
C LYS A 168 -1.83 -22.82 -1.91
N PRO A 169 -0.97 -23.20 -0.95
CA PRO A 169 -1.37 -23.27 0.46
C PRO A 169 -1.60 -21.87 1.01
N VAL A 170 -2.85 -21.54 1.38
CA VAL A 170 -3.26 -20.17 1.77
C VAL A 170 -4.08 -20.11 3.04
N TRP A 171 -4.77 -21.17 3.43
CA TRP A 171 -5.76 -21.19 4.51
C TRP A 171 -6.68 -19.97 4.43
N ASN A 172 -6.92 -19.27 5.54
CA ASN A 172 -7.74 -18.06 5.59
C ASN A 172 -6.91 -16.77 5.51
N THR A 173 -5.73 -16.83 4.86
CA THR A 173 -4.84 -15.67 4.66
C THR A 173 -5.08 -14.97 3.32
N THR A 174 -4.65 -13.72 3.25
CA THR A 174 -4.56 -12.86 2.08
C THR A 174 -3.11 -12.63 1.69
N ASP A 175 -2.87 -11.96 0.57
CA ASP A 175 -1.51 -11.57 0.17
C ASP A 175 -0.83 -10.65 1.20
N ILE A 176 -1.59 -10.02 2.09
CA ILE A 176 -1.05 -9.12 3.13
C ILE A 176 -0.60 -9.89 4.38
N ASN A 177 -1.31 -10.94 4.77
CA ASN A 177 -1.07 -11.67 6.03
C ASN A 177 -0.73 -13.15 5.80
N ARG A 178 -0.12 -13.46 4.66
CA ARG A 178 0.30 -14.80 4.26
C ARG A 178 1.17 -15.45 5.34
N ASP A 179 0.92 -16.72 5.60
CA ASP A 179 1.67 -17.52 6.56
C ASP A 179 2.74 -18.35 5.83
N TYR A 180 3.89 -17.72 5.56
CA TYR A 180 4.96 -18.36 4.79
C TYR A 180 5.51 -19.65 5.43
N PRO A 181 5.74 -19.74 6.76
CA PRO A 181 6.16 -20.98 7.41
C PRO A 181 5.13 -22.12 7.26
N ALA A 182 3.83 -21.82 7.44
CA ALA A 182 2.80 -22.85 7.22
C ALA A 182 2.77 -23.31 5.75
N SER A 183 2.86 -22.37 4.80
CA SER A 183 2.94 -22.72 3.38
C SER A 183 4.15 -23.61 3.06
N ALA A 184 5.32 -23.33 3.64
CA ALA A 184 6.53 -24.14 3.44
C ALA A 184 6.30 -25.60 3.84
N LYS A 185 5.73 -25.85 5.02
CA LYS A 185 5.38 -27.20 5.48
C LYS A 185 4.38 -27.92 4.57
N ALA A 186 3.44 -27.18 3.97
CA ALA A 186 2.50 -27.78 3.03
C ALA A 186 3.16 -28.14 1.68
N TYR A 187 4.11 -27.33 1.20
CA TYR A 187 4.95 -27.70 0.05
C TYR A 187 5.80 -28.94 0.37
N ASP A 188 6.38 -29.00 1.57
CA ASP A 188 7.14 -30.16 2.04
C ASP A 188 6.31 -31.46 2.07
N GLN A 189 5.01 -31.40 2.40
CA GLN A 189 4.15 -32.58 2.30
C GLN A 189 3.96 -33.08 0.86
N VAL A 190 3.94 -32.18 -0.13
CA VAL A 190 3.88 -32.59 -1.54
C VAL A 190 5.22 -33.18 -1.97
N ILE A 191 6.34 -32.62 -1.51
CA ILE A 191 7.68 -33.17 -1.74
C ILE A 191 7.79 -34.58 -1.14
N SER A 192 7.41 -34.75 0.12
CA SER A 192 7.37 -36.05 0.80
C SER A 192 6.49 -37.06 0.05
N TYR A 193 5.30 -36.63 -0.40
CA TYR A 193 4.43 -37.47 -1.22
C TYR A 193 5.11 -37.93 -2.53
N LEU A 194 5.86 -37.05 -3.20
CA LEU A 194 6.62 -37.42 -4.41
C LEU A 194 7.76 -38.37 -4.09
N ARG A 195 8.54 -38.14 -3.02
CA ARG A 195 9.64 -39.02 -2.60
C ARG A 195 9.18 -40.45 -2.33
N ASP A 196 7.93 -40.62 -1.87
CA ASP A 196 7.30 -41.93 -1.62
C ASP A 196 6.81 -42.66 -2.89
N GLN A 197 6.84 -42.02 -4.07
CA GLN A 197 6.41 -42.68 -5.30
C GLN A 197 7.49 -43.63 -5.85
N ASP A 198 7.08 -44.80 -6.33
CA ASP A 198 8.00 -45.84 -6.82
C ASP A 198 8.85 -45.40 -8.02
N ASN A 199 8.33 -44.48 -8.84
CA ASN A 199 8.99 -43.94 -10.03
C ASN A 199 9.82 -42.66 -9.77
N VAL A 200 9.88 -42.16 -8.53
CA VAL A 200 10.66 -40.97 -8.17
C VAL A 200 11.95 -41.37 -7.44
N ASP A 201 13.04 -40.70 -7.82
CA ASP A 201 14.30 -40.73 -7.07
C ASP A 201 14.21 -39.71 -5.94
N ALA A 202 14.02 -40.22 -4.71
CA ALA A 202 13.83 -39.38 -3.53
C ALA A 202 15.02 -38.44 -3.24
N THR A 203 16.20 -38.76 -3.77
CA THR A 203 17.43 -37.94 -3.60
C THR A 203 17.58 -36.85 -4.67
N LYS A 204 16.65 -36.80 -5.65
CA LYS A 204 16.69 -35.87 -6.79
C LYS A 204 15.39 -35.07 -6.92
N VAL A 205 14.82 -34.67 -5.79
CA VAL A 205 13.62 -33.82 -5.76
C VAL A 205 14.03 -32.38 -5.52
N GLY A 206 13.70 -31.50 -6.47
CA GLY A 206 13.97 -30.06 -6.40
C GLY A 206 12.71 -29.21 -6.34
N ILE A 207 12.90 -27.90 -6.29
CA ILE A 207 11.81 -26.92 -6.26
C ILE A 207 11.94 -25.89 -7.39
N TYR A 208 10.80 -25.40 -7.86
CA TYR A 208 10.69 -24.26 -8.76
C TYR A 208 9.88 -23.17 -8.05
N ALA A 209 10.51 -22.05 -7.68
CA ALA A 209 9.89 -20.97 -6.92
C ALA A 209 9.90 -19.65 -7.70
N THR A 210 8.77 -18.95 -7.71
CA THR A 210 8.57 -17.69 -8.42
C THR A 210 8.22 -16.55 -7.47
N SER A 211 8.89 -15.41 -7.60
CA SER A 211 8.51 -14.16 -6.91
C SER A 211 8.30 -14.37 -5.39
N GLU A 212 7.09 -14.13 -4.86
CA GLU A 212 6.72 -14.35 -3.44
C GLU A 212 7.11 -15.73 -2.89
N SER A 213 7.03 -16.82 -3.67
CA SER A 213 7.33 -18.16 -3.11
C SER A 213 8.79 -18.36 -2.77
N THR A 214 9.68 -17.46 -3.18
CA THR A 214 11.08 -17.49 -2.75
C THR A 214 11.27 -17.14 -1.26
N TRP A 215 10.30 -16.44 -0.67
CA TRP A 215 10.19 -16.32 0.79
C TRP A 215 9.75 -17.61 1.46
N ILE A 216 8.91 -18.40 0.79
CA ILE A 216 8.43 -19.70 1.27
C ILE A 216 9.54 -20.73 1.14
N SER A 217 10.26 -20.75 0.01
CA SER A 217 11.37 -21.68 -0.23
C SER A 217 12.49 -21.51 0.78
N SER A 218 12.74 -20.28 1.24
CA SER A 218 13.72 -20.01 2.31
C SER A 218 13.41 -20.80 3.59
N TYR A 219 12.15 -20.85 4.02
CA TYR A 219 11.73 -21.68 5.16
C TYR A 219 11.79 -23.16 4.85
N LEU A 220 11.33 -23.55 3.65
CA LEU A 220 11.33 -24.95 3.21
C LEU A 220 12.74 -25.55 3.22
N LEU A 221 13.73 -24.83 2.70
CA LEU A 221 15.12 -25.28 2.64
C LEU A 221 15.80 -25.30 4.01
N GLU A 222 15.34 -24.50 4.97
CA GLU A 222 15.77 -24.61 6.37
C GLU A 222 15.16 -25.84 7.07
N ASP A 223 13.92 -26.20 6.72
CA ASP A 223 13.19 -27.32 7.32
C ASP A 223 13.54 -28.69 6.67
N ASP A 224 13.81 -28.72 5.36
CA ASP A 224 14.13 -29.91 4.56
C ASP A 224 15.49 -29.77 3.83
N PRO A 225 16.58 -30.29 4.43
CA PRO A 225 17.92 -30.22 3.83
C PRO A 225 18.14 -31.25 2.71
N ASP A 226 17.16 -32.12 2.42
CA ASP A 226 17.28 -33.17 1.39
C ASP A 226 16.75 -32.70 0.02
N ILE A 227 16.45 -31.40 -0.15
CA ILE A 227 16.11 -30.83 -1.45
C ILE A 227 17.36 -30.81 -2.33
N ALA A 228 17.26 -31.37 -3.54
CA ALA A 228 18.42 -31.62 -4.38
C ALA A 228 18.91 -30.38 -5.16
N PHE A 229 18.00 -29.49 -5.53
CA PHE A 229 18.28 -28.26 -6.29
C PHE A 229 17.09 -27.29 -6.22
N GLN A 230 17.33 -26.02 -6.53
CA GLN A 230 16.29 -25.00 -6.62
C GLN A 230 16.37 -24.20 -7.91
N ILE A 231 15.20 -23.86 -8.46
CA ILE A 231 15.03 -22.96 -9.59
C ILE A 231 14.26 -21.73 -9.10
N LEU A 232 14.85 -20.56 -9.25
CA LEU A 232 14.33 -19.28 -8.77
C LEU A 232 14.00 -18.37 -9.94
N LEU A 233 12.71 -18.12 -10.15
CA LEU A 233 12.23 -17.19 -11.17
C LEU A 233 11.93 -15.83 -10.55
N SER A 234 12.61 -14.79 -11.04
CA SER A 234 12.46 -13.42 -10.56
C SER A 234 12.34 -13.34 -9.03
N PRO A 235 13.33 -13.88 -8.28
CA PRO A 235 13.21 -14.10 -6.85
C PRO A 235 13.06 -12.80 -6.05
N MET A 236 12.18 -12.84 -5.05
CA MET A 236 12.07 -11.83 -3.99
C MET A 236 13.08 -12.16 -2.88
N VAL A 237 14.33 -11.74 -3.08
CA VAL A 237 15.46 -12.13 -2.22
C VAL A 237 15.39 -11.51 -0.82
N PHE A 238 14.89 -10.27 -0.71
CA PHE A 238 14.84 -9.52 0.54
C PHE A 238 13.48 -9.62 1.23
N SER A 239 13.40 -9.19 2.49
CA SER A 239 12.15 -9.24 3.26
C SER A 239 10.99 -8.54 2.54
N PRO A 240 9.73 -8.92 2.77
CA PRO A 240 8.59 -8.27 2.11
C PRO A 240 8.56 -6.76 2.30
N ARG A 241 9.00 -6.24 3.46
CA ARG A 241 9.15 -4.80 3.66
C ARG A 241 10.10 -4.16 2.66
N GLN A 242 11.27 -4.75 2.46
CA GLN A 242 12.31 -4.21 1.57
C GLN A 242 11.95 -4.41 0.10
N SER A 243 11.47 -5.60 -0.27
CA SER A 243 11.10 -5.94 -1.64
C SER A 243 9.90 -5.13 -2.13
N LEU A 244 8.82 -5.03 -1.34
CA LEU A 244 7.67 -4.19 -1.70
C LEU A 244 8.02 -2.69 -1.66
N GLY A 245 8.86 -2.27 -0.70
CA GLY A 245 9.35 -0.91 -0.62
C GLY A 245 10.20 -0.54 -1.84
N PHE A 246 11.05 -1.45 -2.32
CA PHE A 246 11.83 -1.32 -3.54
C PHE A 246 10.91 -1.19 -4.74
N PHE A 247 10.04 -2.18 -4.94
CA PHE A 247 9.10 -2.25 -6.06
C PHE A 247 8.29 -0.96 -6.21
N VAL A 248 7.63 -0.53 -5.13
CA VAL A 248 6.81 0.69 -5.18
C VAL A 248 7.67 1.95 -5.39
N THR A 249 8.87 2.02 -4.80
CA THR A 249 9.76 3.18 -5.01
C THR A 249 10.29 3.22 -6.45
N GLN A 250 10.65 2.08 -7.02
CA GLN A 250 11.11 1.96 -8.39
C GLN A 250 9.99 2.37 -9.36
N ASP A 251 8.78 1.86 -9.17
CA ASP A 251 7.64 2.22 -10.01
C ASP A 251 7.28 3.70 -9.91
N PHE A 252 7.33 4.30 -8.72
CA PHE A 252 7.10 5.74 -8.58
C PHE A 252 8.18 6.55 -9.31
N THR A 253 9.43 6.10 -9.25
CA THR A 253 10.56 6.75 -9.93
C THR A 253 10.40 6.65 -11.45
N LEU A 254 10.07 5.46 -11.96
CA LEU A 254 9.83 5.22 -13.38
C LEU A 254 8.58 5.96 -13.90
N ALA A 255 7.52 6.07 -13.10
CA ALA A 255 6.32 6.83 -13.43
C ALA A 255 6.52 8.37 -13.40
N GLY A 256 7.68 8.85 -12.94
CA GLY A 256 7.96 10.28 -12.77
C GLY A 256 7.13 10.94 -11.67
N ALA A 257 6.74 10.18 -10.64
CA ALA A 257 6.05 10.73 -9.48
C ALA A 257 6.97 11.67 -8.69
N ASN A 258 6.43 12.81 -8.24
CA ASN A 258 7.20 13.75 -7.43
C ASN A 258 7.76 13.08 -6.15
N ASP A 259 8.98 13.44 -5.75
CA ASP A 259 9.68 12.90 -4.55
C ASP A 259 8.82 12.95 -3.28
N GLY A 260 7.92 13.94 -3.18
CA GLY A 260 6.94 14.03 -2.11
C GLY A 260 6.02 12.80 -1.99
N TYR A 261 5.51 12.28 -3.11
CA TYR A 261 4.74 11.03 -3.13
C TYR A 261 5.61 9.83 -2.77
N GLN A 262 6.88 9.82 -3.16
CA GLN A 262 7.81 8.76 -2.78
C GLN A 262 8.06 8.73 -1.26
N SER A 263 8.04 9.90 -0.60
CA SER A 263 8.11 9.98 0.86
C SER A 263 6.91 9.32 1.58
N ILE A 264 5.76 9.16 0.91
CA ILE A 264 4.60 8.40 1.43
C ILE A 264 4.93 6.91 1.46
N VAL A 265 5.54 6.39 0.38
CA VAL A 265 6.00 4.99 0.27
C VAL A 265 6.91 4.64 1.44
N GLN A 266 7.89 5.49 1.72
CA GLN A 266 8.83 5.29 2.81
C GLN A 266 8.16 5.23 4.19
N ARG A 267 7.13 6.07 4.42
CA ARG A 267 6.35 6.05 5.67
C ARG A 267 5.48 4.82 5.78
N LEU A 268 4.82 4.43 4.68
CA LEU A 268 3.97 3.24 4.62
C LEU A 268 4.78 1.98 4.92
N PHE A 269 5.90 1.77 4.22
CA PHE A 269 6.78 0.62 4.41
C PHE A 269 7.72 0.75 5.61
N SER A 270 7.65 1.85 6.38
CA SER A 270 8.23 1.92 7.73
C SER A 270 7.20 1.61 8.82
N ALA A 271 5.94 1.36 8.48
CA ALA A 271 4.93 1.00 9.46
C ALA A 271 5.23 -0.35 10.11
N ASP A 272 5.15 -0.40 11.45
CA ASP A 272 5.26 -1.62 12.23
C ASP A 272 3.95 -2.40 12.15
N GLY A 273 3.89 -3.36 11.22
CA GLY A 273 2.73 -4.22 11.01
C GLY A 273 2.34 -5.04 12.24
N THR A 274 3.28 -5.30 13.16
CA THR A 274 3.03 -6.10 14.36
C THR A 274 2.01 -5.43 15.30
N VAL A 275 1.89 -4.10 15.24
CA VAL A 275 0.87 -3.33 16.00
C VAL A 275 -0.56 -3.73 15.62
N VAL A 276 -0.76 -4.26 14.41
CA VAL A 276 -2.05 -4.72 13.89
C VAL A 276 -2.07 -6.22 13.58
N GLY A 277 -1.08 -6.98 14.10
CA GLY A 277 -1.00 -8.44 13.94
C GLY A 277 -0.39 -8.94 12.63
N LEU A 278 0.26 -8.07 11.85
CA LEU A 278 0.98 -8.45 10.63
C LEU A 278 2.46 -8.67 10.94
N THR A 279 2.89 -9.93 11.04
CA THR A 279 4.25 -10.33 11.44
C THR A 279 5.12 -10.80 10.27
N ASN A 280 4.55 -10.87 9.07
CA ASN A 280 5.19 -11.44 7.88
C ASN A 280 6.05 -10.44 7.09
N PHE A 281 6.11 -9.16 7.46
CA PHE A 281 6.87 -8.14 6.72
C PHE A 281 8.38 -8.18 6.94
N ASP A 282 8.81 -8.63 8.11
CA ASP A 282 10.21 -8.61 8.55
C ASP A 282 10.71 -10.04 8.79
N ILE A 283 10.46 -10.91 7.80
CA ILE A 283 10.98 -12.28 7.81
C ILE A 283 12.45 -12.32 7.40
N ARG A 284 13.18 -13.32 7.90
CA ARG A 284 14.52 -13.63 7.44
C ARG A 284 14.42 -14.49 6.19
N THR A 285 14.86 -13.95 5.06
CA THR A 285 14.87 -14.63 3.76
C THR A 285 16.28 -15.03 3.33
N LEU A 286 17.30 -14.41 3.93
CA LEU A 286 18.70 -14.67 3.63
C LEU A 286 19.34 -15.51 4.74
N GLY A 287 19.70 -16.75 4.38
CA GLY A 287 20.48 -17.66 5.20
C GLY A 287 21.32 -18.57 4.30
N PRO A 288 22.56 -18.90 4.68
CA PRO A 288 23.45 -19.70 3.84
C PRO A 288 22.88 -21.10 3.55
N GLY A 289 22.13 -21.70 4.49
CA GLY A 289 21.49 -23.00 4.29
C GLY A 289 20.41 -23.02 3.21
N ALA A 290 19.81 -21.87 2.86
CA ALA A 290 18.87 -21.80 1.74
C ALA A 290 19.58 -21.77 0.37
N TYR A 291 20.92 -21.74 0.33
CA TYR A 291 21.72 -21.61 -0.88
C TYR A 291 22.91 -22.58 -0.91
N ASP A 292 22.89 -23.65 -0.10
CA ASP A 292 23.94 -24.69 -0.09
C ASP A 292 23.75 -25.75 -1.20
N ILE A 293 22.64 -25.68 -1.92
CA ILE A 293 22.27 -26.55 -3.04
C ILE A 293 22.42 -25.87 -4.42
N PRO A 294 22.60 -26.65 -5.51
CA PRO A 294 22.60 -26.10 -6.87
C PRO A 294 21.40 -25.20 -7.14
N THR A 295 21.67 -24.00 -7.64
CA THR A 295 20.67 -22.92 -7.75
C THR A 295 20.66 -22.31 -9.15
N TYR A 296 19.51 -22.37 -9.82
CA TYR A 296 19.26 -21.64 -11.06
C TYR A 296 18.46 -20.38 -10.77
N VAL A 297 18.86 -19.25 -11.33
CA VAL A 297 18.19 -17.96 -11.18
C VAL A 297 17.90 -17.39 -12.55
N ALA A 298 16.63 -17.06 -12.81
CA ALA A 298 16.22 -16.50 -14.10
C ALA A 298 15.49 -15.17 -13.90
N TYR A 299 15.91 -14.15 -14.64
CA TYR A 299 15.33 -12.80 -14.64
C TYR A 299 14.91 -12.37 -16.03
N GLY A 300 13.87 -11.53 -16.07
CA GLY A 300 13.46 -10.82 -17.26
C GLY A 300 14.01 -9.41 -17.21
N SER A 301 14.63 -8.94 -18.28
CA SER A 301 15.18 -7.57 -18.32
C SER A 301 14.12 -6.46 -18.19
N LYS A 302 12.83 -6.76 -18.39
CA LYS A 302 11.72 -5.83 -18.11
C LYS A 302 11.11 -6.01 -16.72
N ASP A 303 11.60 -6.93 -15.91
CA ASP A 303 11.13 -7.09 -14.54
C ASP A 303 11.60 -5.92 -13.68
N VAL A 304 10.69 -4.98 -13.43
CA VAL A 304 10.90 -3.83 -12.54
C VAL A 304 10.46 -4.09 -11.10
N MET A 305 9.91 -5.27 -10.80
CA MET A 305 9.45 -5.62 -9.44
C MET A 305 10.58 -6.06 -8.53
N THR A 306 11.61 -6.71 -9.08
CA THR A 306 12.70 -7.28 -8.30
C THR A 306 13.95 -6.41 -8.30
N ALA A 307 14.64 -6.38 -7.16
CA ALA A 307 15.97 -5.78 -7.07
C ALA A 307 17.01 -6.75 -7.65
N GLN A 308 17.08 -6.86 -8.98
CA GLN A 308 17.84 -7.92 -9.67
C GLN A 308 19.34 -7.89 -9.33
N VAL A 309 19.97 -6.71 -9.39
CA VAL A 309 21.42 -6.56 -9.15
C VAL A 309 21.76 -6.87 -7.70
N ASP A 310 21.02 -6.27 -6.74
CA ASP A 310 21.24 -6.53 -5.31
C ASP A 310 20.86 -7.97 -4.94
N GLY A 311 19.82 -8.53 -5.57
CA GLY A 311 19.35 -9.90 -5.37
C GLY A 311 20.37 -10.95 -5.81
N VAL A 312 20.92 -10.84 -7.02
CA VAL A 312 21.97 -11.76 -7.51
C VAL A 312 23.21 -11.68 -6.64
N ARG A 313 23.64 -10.47 -6.26
CA ARG A 313 24.78 -10.30 -5.34
C ARG A 313 24.54 -10.99 -3.99
N ALA A 314 23.33 -10.87 -3.43
CA ALA A 314 22.97 -11.51 -2.17
C ALA A 314 22.91 -13.04 -2.28
N ILE A 315 22.31 -13.58 -3.35
CA ILE A 315 22.26 -15.03 -3.63
C ILE A 315 23.69 -15.58 -3.73
N LEU A 316 24.54 -14.99 -4.57
CA LEU A 316 25.93 -15.43 -4.73
C LEU A 316 26.71 -15.33 -3.42
N TYR A 317 26.50 -14.27 -2.65
CA TYR A 317 27.15 -14.08 -1.35
C TYR A 317 26.76 -15.19 -0.35
N GLU A 318 25.47 -15.49 -0.19
CA GLU A 318 25.01 -16.53 0.73
C GLU A 318 25.40 -17.95 0.24
N ALA A 319 25.34 -18.21 -1.07
CA ALA A 319 25.80 -19.47 -1.66
C ALA A 319 27.30 -19.70 -1.38
N HIS A 320 28.16 -18.71 -1.65
CA HIS A 320 29.60 -18.84 -1.38
C HIS A 320 29.89 -19.01 0.12
N ARG A 321 29.11 -18.37 1.00
CA ARG A 321 29.21 -18.57 2.45
C ARG A 321 28.85 -19.98 2.89
N ALA A 322 27.95 -20.63 2.15
CA ALA A 322 27.61 -22.04 2.33
C ALA A 322 28.61 -23.00 1.67
N GLY A 323 29.60 -22.48 0.93
CA GLY A 323 30.54 -23.28 0.16
C GLY A 323 30.01 -23.73 -1.21
N ASN A 324 28.85 -23.23 -1.62
CA ASN A 324 28.23 -23.53 -2.89
C ASN A 324 28.67 -22.54 -3.98
N TRP A 325 29.24 -23.06 -5.07
CA TRP A 325 29.64 -22.30 -6.26
C TRP A 325 28.81 -22.70 -7.49
N ASP A 326 27.81 -23.56 -7.31
CA ASP A 326 26.92 -24.07 -8.35
C ASP A 326 25.67 -23.20 -8.48
N VAL A 327 25.90 -21.91 -8.79
CA VAL A 327 24.86 -20.92 -9.03
C VAL A 327 24.90 -20.49 -10.49
N THR A 328 23.80 -20.68 -11.20
CA THR A 328 23.64 -20.31 -12.60
C THR A 328 22.58 -19.22 -12.71
N VAL A 329 22.95 -18.09 -13.31
CA VAL A 329 22.09 -16.92 -13.50
C VAL A 329 21.88 -16.68 -14.99
N ARG A 330 20.62 -16.51 -15.38
CA ARG A 330 20.21 -16.15 -16.74
C ARG A 330 19.32 -14.92 -16.74
N SER A 331 19.62 -14.00 -17.65
CA SER A 331 18.88 -12.77 -17.84
C SER A 331 18.37 -12.70 -19.27
N TYR A 332 17.05 -12.72 -19.43
CA TYR A 332 16.41 -12.82 -20.74
C TYR A 332 16.00 -11.44 -21.26
N PRO A 333 16.41 -11.07 -22.49
CA PRO A 333 16.02 -9.80 -23.08
C PRO A 333 14.50 -9.77 -23.32
N VAL A 334 13.89 -8.60 -23.09
CA VAL A 334 12.47 -8.31 -23.38
C VAL A 334 11.45 -9.06 -22.51
N ALA A 335 11.87 -10.05 -21.73
CA ALA A 335 10.99 -10.84 -20.85
C ALA A 335 10.50 -10.04 -19.64
N ASN A 336 9.23 -10.24 -19.26
CA ASN A 336 8.59 -9.64 -18.08
C ASN A 336 8.90 -10.40 -16.77
N HIS A 337 8.21 -10.09 -15.66
CA HIS A 337 8.47 -10.69 -14.34
C HIS A 337 8.29 -12.22 -14.32
N VAL A 338 7.43 -12.76 -15.20
CA VAL A 338 7.20 -14.22 -15.34
C VAL A 338 7.89 -14.83 -16.56
N LEU A 339 8.87 -14.12 -17.13
CA LEU A 339 9.66 -14.48 -18.31
C LEU A 339 8.87 -14.71 -19.59
N ARG A 340 7.75 -14.02 -19.74
CA ARG A 340 6.94 -14.01 -20.96
C ARG A 340 7.15 -12.75 -21.77
N LEU A 341 6.82 -12.84 -23.05
CA LEU A 341 6.76 -11.72 -23.99
C LEU A 341 5.36 -11.11 -23.94
N GLY A 342 5.24 -9.85 -23.53
CA GLY A 342 3.96 -9.12 -23.49
C GLY A 342 3.51 -8.74 -22.08
N ASP A 343 2.25 -8.33 -21.96
CA ASP A 343 1.62 -7.91 -20.71
C ASP A 343 1.25 -9.12 -19.85
N GLU A 344 1.52 -9.06 -18.54
CA GLU A 344 1.27 -10.16 -17.59
C GLU A 344 -0.22 -10.43 -17.34
N SER A 345 -1.08 -9.45 -17.62
CA SER A 345 -2.53 -9.60 -17.52
C SER A 345 -3.14 -10.41 -18.65
N GLU A 346 -2.39 -10.64 -19.74
CA GLU A 346 -2.83 -11.45 -20.87
C GLU A 346 -2.43 -12.92 -20.70
N ALA A 347 -3.43 -13.81 -20.70
CA ALA A 347 -3.20 -15.24 -20.62
C ALA A 347 -2.63 -15.79 -21.93
N GLY A 348 -1.68 -16.72 -21.84
CA GLY A 348 -1.14 -17.45 -23.00
C GLY A 348 -0.06 -16.71 -23.78
N THR A 349 0.54 -15.67 -23.22
CA THR A 349 1.73 -15.02 -23.80
C THR A 349 2.89 -16.02 -23.89
N PRO A 350 3.68 -16.01 -24.99
CA PRO A 350 4.81 -16.93 -25.14
C PRO A 350 5.94 -16.60 -24.16
N PHE A 351 6.75 -17.59 -23.79
CA PHE A 351 7.97 -17.34 -23.02
C PHE A 351 9.02 -16.61 -23.86
N ALA A 352 10.00 -16.00 -23.19
CA ALA A 352 11.23 -15.57 -23.86
C ALA A 352 11.93 -16.79 -24.46
N ASP A 353 12.32 -16.69 -25.74
CA ASP A 353 12.63 -17.83 -26.61
C ASP A 353 13.45 -18.95 -25.94
N ALA A 354 14.67 -18.65 -25.47
CA ALA A 354 15.59 -19.67 -24.92
C ALA A 354 15.28 -20.11 -23.47
N TYR A 355 14.38 -19.42 -22.76
CA TYR A 355 14.23 -19.60 -21.31
C TYR A 355 13.91 -21.03 -20.89
N VAL A 356 12.91 -21.63 -21.53
CA VAL A 356 12.42 -22.95 -21.12
C VAL A 356 13.46 -24.02 -21.42
N ASP A 357 14.13 -23.92 -22.56
CA ASP A 357 15.16 -24.88 -22.97
C ASP A 357 16.38 -24.78 -22.05
N ASP A 358 16.90 -23.57 -21.80
CA ASP A 358 18.02 -23.34 -20.87
C ASP A 358 17.76 -23.88 -19.46
N LEU A 359 16.53 -23.66 -18.96
CA LEU A 359 16.12 -24.15 -17.65
C LEU A 359 16.05 -25.67 -17.60
N ILE A 360 15.53 -26.29 -18.65
CA ILE A 360 15.43 -27.75 -18.75
C ILE A 360 16.83 -28.36 -18.83
N ASP A 361 17.69 -27.84 -19.70
CA ASP A 361 19.06 -28.30 -19.85
C ASP A 361 19.84 -28.19 -18.53
N TRP A 362 19.68 -27.06 -17.83
CA TRP A 362 20.22 -26.88 -16.48
C TRP A 362 19.71 -27.93 -15.50
N ALA A 363 18.39 -28.13 -15.43
CA ALA A 363 17.79 -29.07 -14.49
C ALA A 363 18.21 -30.51 -14.78
N VAL A 364 18.19 -30.93 -16.05
CA VAL A 364 18.58 -32.27 -16.49
C VAL A 364 20.06 -32.54 -16.17
N GLY A 365 20.96 -31.63 -16.53
CA GLY A 365 22.39 -31.78 -16.26
C GLY A 365 22.70 -31.80 -14.77
N THR A 366 22.07 -30.92 -13.99
CA THR A 366 22.21 -30.85 -12.53
C THR A 366 21.70 -32.13 -11.86
N ALA A 367 20.50 -32.61 -12.23
CA ALA A 367 19.95 -33.85 -11.70
C ALA A 367 20.76 -35.10 -12.11
N ALA A 368 21.46 -35.05 -13.24
CA ALA A 368 22.40 -36.08 -13.66
C ALA A 368 23.75 -36.02 -12.90
N GLY A 369 24.00 -34.97 -12.10
CA GLY A 369 25.25 -34.78 -11.36
C GLY A 369 26.42 -34.35 -12.26
N LEU A 370 26.12 -33.74 -13.41
CA LEU A 370 27.13 -33.29 -14.37
C LEU A 370 27.66 -31.91 -13.98
N LYS A 371 28.87 -31.59 -14.46
CA LYS A 371 29.48 -30.28 -14.26
C LYS A 371 29.10 -29.35 -15.42
N GLN A 372 28.50 -28.20 -15.10
CA GLN A 372 28.21 -27.18 -16.10
C GLN A 372 29.50 -26.65 -16.74
N THR A 373 29.49 -26.46 -18.06
CA THR A 373 30.59 -25.95 -18.87
C THR A 373 30.32 -24.56 -19.45
N SER A 374 29.06 -24.17 -19.61
CA SER A 374 28.70 -22.80 -20.00
C SER A 374 28.89 -21.79 -18.86
N GLU A 375 28.97 -20.51 -19.21
CA GLU A 375 29.15 -19.42 -18.25
C GLU A 375 28.07 -19.40 -17.16
N ARG A 376 28.48 -19.12 -15.93
CA ARG A 376 27.57 -19.11 -14.77
C ARG A 376 26.61 -17.94 -14.77
N VAL A 377 27.02 -16.78 -15.29
CA VAL A 377 26.16 -15.58 -15.39
C VAL A 377 26.14 -15.14 -16.85
N ALA A 378 25.00 -15.32 -17.52
CA ALA A 378 24.87 -15.08 -18.96
C ALA A 378 23.51 -14.47 -19.35
N GLY A 379 23.43 -13.97 -20.58
CA GLY A 379 22.30 -13.22 -21.12
C GLY A 379 22.54 -11.71 -21.10
N THR A 380 21.48 -10.91 -21.05
CA THR A 380 21.62 -9.45 -21.01
C THR A 380 22.07 -8.95 -19.64
N ASP A 381 22.85 -7.87 -19.61
CA ASP A 381 23.23 -7.19 -18.36
C ASP A 381 22.02 -6.95 -17.45
N LEU A 382 22.20 -7.24 -16.16
CA LEU A 382 21.20 -6.93 -15.14
C LEU A 382 21.24 -5.44 -14.86
N TYR A 383 20.06 -4.83 -14.77
CA TYR A 383 19.92 -3.41 -14.47
C TYR A 383 18.94 -3.18 -13.32
N GLN A 384 19.27 -2.24 -12.44
CA GLN A 384 18.45 -1.85 -11.32
C GLN A 384 18.50 -0.33 -11.14
N SER A 385 17.35 0.33 -11.30
CA SER A 385 17.30 1.80 -11.38
C SER A 385 17.65 2.51 -10.07
N ILE A 386 17.28 1.91 -8.94
CA ILE A 386 17.51 2.43 -7.59
C ILE A 386 18.16 1.35 -6.74
N GLY A 387 18.82 1.70 -5.65
CA GLY A 387 19.30 0.74 -4.65
C GLY A 387 18.15 0.15 -3.83
N LEU A 388 18.38 -1.04 -3.26
CA LEU A 388 17.47 -1.58 -2.25
C LEU A 388 17.31 -0.57 -1.09
N PRO A 389 16.08 -0.24 -0.67
CA PRO A 389 15.84 0.75 0.39
C PRO A 389 16.19 0.19 1.78
N GLY A 390 17.48 0.06 2.08
CA GLY A 390 18.01 -0.53 3.31
C GLY A 390 17.67 0.23 4.60
N ALA A 391 17.18 1.47 4.48
CA ALA A 391 16.71 2.27 5.61
C ALA A 391 15.29 1.90 6.10
N LEU A 392 14.54 1.11 5.31
CA LEU A 392 13.20 0.67 5.67
C LEU A 392 13.25 -0.33 6.82
N LYS A 393 12.70 0.08 7.95
CA LYS A 393 12.54 -0.74 9.15
C LYS A 393 11.27 -0.35 9.87
N ALA A 394 10.72 -1.27 10.66
CA ALA A 394 9.56 -1.01 11.49
C ALA A 394 9.80 0.16 12.45
N ARG A 395 8.89 1.14 12.45
CA ARG A 395 8.93 2.35 13.31
C ARG A 395 7.68 2.45 14.18
N ARG A 396 7.61 1.63 15.22
CA ARG A 396 6.44 1.48 16.11
C ARG A 396 5.82 2.79 16.60
N ALA A 397 6.63 3.72 17.10
CA ALA A 397 6.13 5.01 17.61
C ALA A 397 5.45 5.84 16.50
N GLY A 398 6.08 5.93 15.33
CA GLY A 398 5.51 6.60 14.16
C GLY A 398 4.25 5.91 13.65
N THR A 399 4.20 4.58 13.72
CA THR A 399 3.02 3.79 13.37
C THR A 399 1.85 4.07 14.30
N ILE A 400 2.05 4.03 15.62
CA ILE A 400 1.00 4.33 16.60
C ILE A 400 0.48 5.76 16.42
N TYR A 401 1.39 6.74 16.26
CA TYR A 401 1.00 8.12 15.98
C TYR A 401 0.17 8.22 14.70
N GLY A 402 0.63 7.60 13.61
CA GLY A 402 -0.09 7.53 12.35
C GLY A 402 -1.48 6.92 12.50
N LEU A 403 -1.61 5.77 13.18
CA LEU A 403 -2.89 5.10 13.40
C LEU A 403 -3.87 5.98 14.20
N ILE A 404 -3.41 6.58 15.30
CA ILE A 404 -4.24 7.49 16.11
C ILE A 404 -4.70 8.67 15.26
N LEU A 405 -3.79 9.27 14.48
CA LEU A 405 -4.09 10.41 13.62
C LEU A 405 -5.15 10.06 12.57
N HIS A 406 -4.99 8.94 11.86
CA HIS A 406 -5.94 8.50 10.82
C HIS A 406 -7.30 8.11 11.40
N ALA A 407 -7.33 7.34 12.50
CA ALA A 407 -8.57 6.96 13.16
C ALA A 407 -9.33 8.19 13.66
N THR A 408 -8.61 9.13 14.30
CA THR A 408 -9.19 10.39 14.77
C THR A 408 -9.72 11.22 13.60
N LEU A 409 -8.98 11.32 12.49
CA LEU A 409 -9.41 12.02 11.29
C LEU A 409 -10.73 11.48 10.75
N ILE A 410 -10.82 10.15 10.57
CA ILE A 410 -12.02 9.49 10.05
C ILE A 410 -13.21 9.74 10.97
N LEU A 411 -13.05 9.54 12.28
CA LEU A 411 -14.11 9.76 13.26
C LEU A 411 -14.60 11.21 13.26
N LEU A 412 -13.68 12.17 13.18
CA LEU A 412 -13.99 13.60 13.13
C LEU A 412 -14.68 14.00 11.82
N LEU A 413 -14.24 13.47 10.68
CA LEU A 413 -14.89 13.69 9.39
C LEU A 413 -16.32 13.15 9.39
N LEU A 414 -16.52 11.92 9.89
CA LEU A 414 -17.84 11.31 10.01
C LEU A 414 -18.75 12.10 10.96
N ALA A 415 -18.27 12.44 12.15
CA ALA A 415 -19.03 13.24 13.10
C ALA A 415 -19.38 14.62 12.53
N SER A 416 -18.45 15.25 11.82
CA SER A 416 -18.67 16.54 11.15
C SER A 416 -19.71 16.43 10.04
N ALA A 417 -19.65 15.39 9.22
CA ALA A 417 -20.60 15.14 8.14
C ALA A 417 -22.02 14.91 8.68
N VAL A 418 -22.15 14.07 9.72
CA VAL A 418 -23.44 13.81 10.39
C VAL A 418 -24.00 15.09 11.00
N LEU A 419 -23.18 15.85 11.74
CA LEU A 419 -23.65 17.08 12.37
C LEU A 419 -23.99 18.17 11.35
N ALA A 420 -23.23 18.28 10.26
CA ALA A 420 -23.52 19.16 9.15
C ALA A 420 -24.83 18.78 8.45
N LEU A 421 -25.10 17.48 8.27
CA LEU A 421 -26.37 16.99 7.72
C LEU A 421 -27.55 17.31 8.64
N VAL A 422 -27.42 17.08 9.95
CA VAL A 422 -28.43 17.46 10.95
C VAL A 422 -28.68 18.97 10.92
N ALA A 423 -27.63 19.77 10.88
CA ALA A 423 -27.71 21.22 10.75
C ALA A 423 -28.44 21.63 9.47
N LEU A 424 -28.10 21.02 8.32
CA LEU A 424 -28.72 21.28 7.03
C LEU A 424 -30.22 20.93 7.05
N ILE A 425 -30.58 19.74 7.54
CA ILE A 425 -31.98 19.31 7.68
C ILE A 425 -32.75 20.28 8.57
N ARG A 426 -32.20 20.67 9.73
CA ARG A 426 -32.87 21.65 10.61
C ARG A 426 -33.02 23.02 9.95
N VAL A 427 -32.02 23.47 9.18
CA VAL A 427 -32.11 24.72 8.41
C VAL A 427 -33.20 24.63 7.35
N ILE A 428 -33.27 23.53 6.60
CA ILE A 428 -34.28 23.30 5.55
C ILE A 428 -35.69 23.22 6.17
N VAL A 429 -35.87 22.45 7.23
CA VAL A 429 -37.16 22.29 7.93
C VAL A 429 -37.61 23.61 8.54
N ALA A 430 -36.72 24.36 9.22
CA ALA A 430 -37.06 25.66 9.77
C ALA A 430 -37.43 26.66 8.67
N ARG A 431 -36.67 26.70 7.57
CA ARG A 431 -36.96 27.56 6.42
C ARG A 431 -38.26 27.17 5.72
N SER A 432 -38.58 25.88 5.59
CA SER A 432 -39.82 25.42 4.96
C SER A 432 -41.05 25.72 5.81
N ARG A 433 -40.95 25.53 7.14
CA ARG A 433 -41.98 25.94 8.10
C ARG A 433 -42.19 27.46 8.09
N TRP A 434 -41.11 28.24 8.08
CA TRP A 434 -41.18 29.70 7.99
C TRP A 434 -41.79 30.17 6.67
N ARG A 435 -41.39 29.60 5.52
CA ARG A 435 -41.98 29.92 4.21
C ARG A 435 -43.49 29.64 4.18
N ARG A 436 -43.93 28.50 4.73
CA ARG A 436 -45.35 28.16 4.86
C ARG A 436 -46.08 29.18 5.75
N ALA A 437 -45.57 29.44 6.96
CA ALA A 437 -46.16 30.39 7.90
C ALA A 437 -46.23 31.81 7.31
N ARG A 438 -45.18 32.27 6.62
CA ARG A 438 -45.16 33.56 5.93
C ARG A 438 -46.19 33.63 4.79
N LYS A 439 -46.33 32.56 3.99
CA LYS A 439 -47.35 32.51 2.92
C LYS A 439 -48.77 32.58 3.50
N HIS A 440 -49.04 31.87 4.61
CA HIS A 440 -50.32 31.96 5.31
C HIS A 440 -50.58 33.36 5.90
N ALA A 441 -49.58 33.98 6.53
CA ALA A 441 -49.70 35.33 7.08
C ALA A 441 -49.95 36.38 5.98
N LEU A 442 -49.27 36.27 4.82
CA LEU A 442 -49.50 37.15 3.67
C LEU A 442 -50.89 36.94 3.04
N LYS A 443 -51.37 35.69 2.95
CA LYS A 443 -52.72 35.40 2.43
C LYS A 443 -53.80 35.96 3.34
N ARG A 444 -53.66 35.83 4.67
CA ARG A 444 -54.59 36.42 5.65
C ARG A 444 -54.57 37.94 5.60
N ARG A 445 -53.39 38.56 5.52
CA ARG A 445 -53.27 40.02 5.40
C ARG A 445 -53.99 40.58 4.17
N GLY A 446 -53.88 39.93 3.01
CA GLY A 446 -54.62 40.35 1.82
C GLY A 446 -56.15 40.17 1.92
N GLN A 447 -56.62 39.31 2.83
CA GLN A 447 -58.03 39.07 3.10
C GLN A 447 -58.57 40.06 4.16
N ASP A 448 -57.77 40.37 5.19
CA ASP A 448 -58.10 41.38 6.21
C ASP A 448 -58.13 42.80 5.61
N GLU A 449 -57.26 43.08 4.62
CA GLU A 449 -57.27 44.33 3.84
C GLU A 449 -58.52 44.46 2.92
N SER A 450 -59.09 43.35 2.44
CA SER A 450 -60.34 43.38 1.65
C SER A 450 -61.61 43.49 2.51
N ASP A 451 -61.59 42.96 3.74
CA ASP A 451 -62.74 42.97 4.67
C ASP A 451 -62.76 44.23 5.59
N GLY A 452 -61.86 45.19 5.39
CA GLY A 452 -61.85 46.48 6.11
C GLY A 452 -61.40 46.41 7.58
N THR A 453 -60.70 45.34 7.98
CA THR A 453 -60.33 45.11 9.40
C THR A 453 -58.92 45.65 9.68
N THR A 454 -58.74 46.50 10.70
CA THR A 454 -57.48 47.27 10.94
C THR A 454 -56.37 46.51 11.69
N ILE A 455 -56.53 45.22 12.00
CA ILE A 455 -55.53 44.47 12.78
C ILE A 455 -54.60 43.69 11.84
N ILE A 456 -53.44 44.29 11.51
CA ILE A 456 -52.43 43.65 10.65
C ILE A 456 -51.62 42.64 11.47
N ALA A 457 -51.82 41.35 11.22
CA ALA A 457 -51.02 40.30 11.86
C ALA A 457 -49.52 40.41 11.47
N PRO A 458 -48.58 40.40 12.44
CA PRO A 458 -47.15 40.55 12.15
C PRO A 458 -46.60 39.33 11.40
N THR A 459 -45.74 39.58 10.41
CA THR A 459 -45.08 38.49 9.66
C THR A 459 -44.11 37.72 10.56
N PRO A 460 -44.07 36.38 10.50
CA PRO A 460 -43.19 35.58 11.36
C PRO A 460 -41.71 35.89 11.07
N ALA A 461 -40.94 36.12 12.14
CA ALA A 461 -39.51 36.35 12.05
C ALA A 461 -38.77 35.15 11.44
N LYS A 462 -37.67 35.42 10.71
CA LYS A 462 -36.87 34.37 10.07
C LYS A 462 -36.18 33.52 11.15
N PRO A 463 -36.28 32.18 11.11
CA PRO A 463 -35.71 31.33 12.15
C PRO A 463 -34.18 31.37 12.12
N VAL A 464 -33.58 31.52 13.31
CA VAL A 464 -32.13 31.45 13.52
C VAL A 464 -31.76 30.05 14.00
N VAL A 465 -31.25 29.21 13.10
CA VAL A 465 -30.94 27.80 13.39
C VAL A 465 -29.50 27.60 13.87
N LEU A 466 -28.53 28.17 13.15
CA LEU A 466 -27.10 28.07 13.50
C LEU A 466 -26.59 29.30 14.25
N GLY A 467 -27.18 30.48 13.99
CA GLY A 467 -26.90 31.67 14.79
C GLY A 467 -25.47 32.19 14.75
N PHE A 468 -24.67 31.83 13.75
CA PHE A 468 -23.30 32.34 13.59
C PHE A 468 -23.27 33.87 13.58
N SER A 469 -22.39 34.44 14.39
CA SER A 469 -22.17 35.88 14.49
C SER A 469 -20.77 36.26 13.97
N HIS A 470 -20.50 37.55 13.81
CA HIS A 470 -19.16 38.09 13.48
C HIS A 470 -18.48 37.47 12.25
N GLY A 471 -19.26 36.96 11.29
CA GLY A 471 -18.75 36.34 10.07
C GLY A 471 -18.09 34.96 10.25
N PHE A 472 -18.20 34.32 11.43
CA PHE A 472 -17.64 32.98 11.69
C PHE A 472 -18.24 31.90 10.81
N GLY A 473 -19.52 32.01 10.42
CA GLY A 473 -20.15 31.06 9.50
C GLY A 473 -19.51 31.07 8.11
N GLY A 474 -19.17 32.24 7.57
CA GLY A 474 -18.45 32.37 6.30
C GLY A 474 -17.01 31.88 6.41
N ALA A 475 -16.32 32.22 7.50
CA ALA A 475 -14.96 31.74 7.74
C ALA A 475 -14.89 30.21 7.86
N LEU A 476 -15.83 29.59 8.60
CA LEU A 476 -15.94 28.14 8.72
C LEU A 476 -16.19 27.49 7.36
N LEU A 477 -17.10 28.03 6.55
CA LEU A 477 -17.42 27.50 5.23
C LEU A 477 -16.21 27.58 4.28
N THR A 478 -15.51 28.72 4.23
CA THR A 478 -14.28 28.86 3.45
C THR A 478 -13.21 27.88 3.91
N LEU A 479 -13.00 27.74 5.22
CA LEU A 479 -12.04 26.81 5.81
C LEU A 479 -12.36 25.36 5.43
N THR A 480 -13.62 24.95 5.60
CA THR A 480 -14.08 23.60 5.27
C THR A 480 -13.90 23.30 3.79
N PHE A 481 -14.36 24.21 2.92
CA PHE A 481 -14.28 23.98 1.47
C PHE A 481 -12.83 23.89 0.99
N THR A 482 -11.97 24.82 1.41
CA THR A 482 -10.55 24.83 0.99
C THR A 482 -9.80 23.61 1.51
N THR A 483 -10.00 23.23 2.78
CA THR A 483 -9.33 22.07 3.38
C THR A 483 -9.81 20.76 2.75
N LEU A 484 -11.13 20.58 2.54
CA LEU A 484 -11.67 19.39 1.89
C LEU A 484 -11.29 19.31 0.40
N ALA A 485 -11.27 20.43 -0.32
CA ALA A 485 -10.78 20.47 -1.70
C ALA A 485 -9.31 20.02 -1.77
N THR A 486 -8.47 20.48 -0.84
CA THR A 486 -7.07 20.05 -0.74
C THR A 486 -6.97 18.54 -0.48
N LEU A 487 -7.79 18.01 0.43
CA LEU A 487 -7.83 16.59 0.74
C LEU A 487 -8.26 15.74 -0.47
N LEU A 488 -9.23 16.23 -1.24
CA LEU A 488 -9.67 15.58 -2.48
C LEU A 488 -8.59 15.61 -3.57
N ILE A 489 -7.88 16.73 -3.74
CA ILE A 489 -6.75 16.83 -4.68
C ILE A 489 -5.62 15.89 -4.26
N PHE A 490 -5.32 15.83 -2.96
CA PHE A 490 -4.33 14.89 -2.42
C PHE A 490 -4.73 13.44 -2.70
N ALA A 491 -5.97 13.06 -2.42
CA ALA A 491 -6.48 11.71 -2.67
C ALA A 491 -6.49 11.37 -4.17
N ALA A 492 -6.85 12.33 -5.03
CA ALA A 492 -6.84 12.15 -6.48
C ALA A 492 -5.42 12.00 -7.04
N GLY A 493 -4.48 12.83 -6.59
CA GLY A 493 -3.06 12.72 -6.98
C GLY A 493 -2.45 11.41 -6.53
N LEU A 494 -2.66 11.00 -5.27
CA LEU A 494 -2.21 9.71 -4.76
C LEU A 494 -2.85 8.54 -5.53
N GLY A 495 -4.15 8.61 -5.84
CA GLY A 495 -4.84 7.60 -6.62
C GLY A 495 -4.28 7.43 -8.04
N GLN A 496 -3.89 8.52 -8.71
CA GLN A 496 -3.22 8.45 -10.01
C GLN A 496 -1.87 7.75 -9.92
N VAL A 497 -1.08 8.06 -8.89
CA VAL A 497 0.22 7.41 -8.67
C VAL A 497 0.04 5.90 -8.43
N VAL A 498 -0.92 5.50 -7.58
CA VAL A 498 -1.24 4.08 -7.35
C VAL A 498 -1.64 3.38 -8.66
N MET A 499 -2.44 4.02 -9.51
CA MET A 499 -2.79 3.46 -10.83
C MET A 499 -1.60 3.36 -11.78
N GLY A 500 -0.64 4.30 -11.71
CA GLY A 500 0.61 4.25 -12.47
C GLY A 500 1.46 3.04 -12.09
N VAL A 501 1.61 2.79 -10.78
CA VAL A 501 2.30 1.60 -10.25
C VAL A 501 1.64 0.31 -10.72
N VAL A 502 0.31 0.19 -10.59
CA VAL A 502 -0.41 -1.01 -11.04
C VAL A 502 -0.17 -1.31 -12.52
N LYS A 503 -0.07 -0.28 -13.38
CA LYS A 503 0.23 -0.47 -14.80
C LYS A 503 1.66 -0.92 -15.06
N LEU A 504 2.64 -0.36 -14.35
CA LEU A 504 4.05 -0.75 -14.47
C LEU A 504 4.26 -2.19 -13.98
N ALA A 505 3.61 -2.54 -12.86
CA ALA A 505 3.57 -3.90 -12.34
C ALA A 505 3.14 -4.92 -13.40
N TRP A 506 2.11 -4.63 -14.20
CA TRP A 506 1.64 -5.57 -15.23
C TRP A 506 2.46 -5.57 -16.52
N GLY A 507 3.61 -4.89 -16.55
CA GLY A 507 4.50 -4.82 -17.72
C GLY A 507 4.18 -3.68 -18.69
N GLY A 508 3.34 -2.72 -18.28
CA GLY A 508 3.07 -1.50 -19.05
C GLY A 508 4.30 -0.58 -19.16
N ALA A 509 4.40 0.17 -20.24
CA ALA A 509 5.47 1.16 -20.41
C ALA A 509 5.26 2.38 -19.50
N PRO A 510 6.34 3.03 -19.01
CA PRO A 510 6.26 4.29 -18.30
C PRO A 510 5.52 5.37 -19.11
N THR A 511 4.73 6.21 -18.46
CA THR A 511 4.04 7.31 -19.13
C THR A 511 5.03 8.43 -19.49
N GLU A 512 5.08 8.83 -20.76
CA GLU A 512 5.94 9.94 -21.21
C GLU A 512 5.57 11.30 -20.60
N THR A 513 4.34 11.44 -20.08
CA THR A 513 3.86 12.66 -19.42
C THR A 513 3.30 12.36 -18.03
N PRO A 514 4.10 12.45 -16.95
CA PRO A 514 3.65 12.20 -15.57
C PRO A 514 2.50 13.11 -15.12
N GLY A 515 2.34 14.27 -15.75
CA GLY A 515 1.17 15.15 -15.63
C GLY A 515 0.78 15.47 -14.18
N VAL A 516 -0.37 14.95 -13.75
CA VAL A 516 -0.93 15.16 -12.40
C VAL A 516 -0.03 14.58 -11.31
N MET A 517 0.66 13.45 -11.54
CA MET A 517 1.50 12.78 -10.55
C MET A 517 2.70 13.63 -10.12
N TYR A 518 3.18 14.50 -11.01
CA TYR A 518 4.28 15.42 -10.72
C TYR A 518 3.77 16.76 -10.15
N TRP A 519 2.87 17.45 -10.87
CA TRP A 519 2.48 18.82 -10.53
C TRP A 519 1.49 18.93 -9.37
N SER A 520 0.73 17.88 -9.06
CA SER A 520 -0.25 17.94 -7.95
C SER A 520 0.42 18.15 -6.59
N TRP A 521 1.60 17.58 -6.36
CA TRP A 521 2.32 17.73 -5.09
C TRP A 521 2.62 19.20 -4.75
N PRO A 522 3.39 19.97 -5.55
CA PRO A 522 3.67 21.37 -5.27
C PRO A 522 2.39 22.23 -5.22
N VAL A 523 1.37 21.90 -6.02
CA VAL A 523 0.06 22.57 -5.94
C VAL A 523 -0.59 22.33 -4.57
N ILE A 524 -0.60 21.10 -4.06
CA ILE A 524 -1.14 20.80 -2.72
C ILE A 524 -0.33 21.53 -1.66
N GLN A 525 1.00 21.61 -1.78
CA GLN A 525 1.85 22.35 -0.85
C GLN A 525 1.49 23.86 -0.81
N VAL A 526 1.30 24.49 -1.96
CA VAL A 526 0.86 25.90 -2.05
C VAL A 526 -0.54 26.09 -1.47
N VAL A 527 -1.48 25.19 -1.79
CA VAL A 527 -2.84 25.27 -1.26
C VAL A 527 -2.83 25.07 0.27
N SER A 528 -2.00 24.17 0.81
CA SER A 528 -1.78 24.00 2.25
C SER A 528 -1.31 25.29 2.92
N VAL A 529 -0.38 26.06 2.32
CA VAL A 529 -0.01 27.40 2.82
C VAL A 529 -1.23 28.33 2.91
N LEU A 530 -2.05 28.36 1.86
CA LEU A 530 -3.27 29.18 1.83
C LEU A 530 -4.30 28.74 2.88
N VAL A 531 -4.40 27.45 3.16
CA VAL A 531 -5.26 26.90 4.21
C VAL A 531 -4.74 27.33 5.59
N VAL A 532 -3.44 27.25 5.86
CA VAL A 532 -2.83 27.74 7.11
C VAL A 532 -3.02 29.26 7.25
N TRP A 533 -2.95 30.01 6.16
CA TRP A 533 -3.29 31.43 6.15
C TRP A 533 -4.77 31.67 6.50
N ALA A 534 -5.70 30.89 5.94
CA ALA A 534 -7.12 30.97 6.30
C ALA A 534 -7.34 30.69 7.81
N TRP A 535 -6.62 29.72 8.37
CA TRP A 535 -6.61 29.42 9.80
C TRP A 535 -6.15 30.59 10.66
N SER A 536 -5.06 31.26 10.28
CA SER A 536 -4.57 32.44 11.00
C SER A 536 -5.63 33.54 11.13
N ARG A 537 -6.51 33.67 10.12
CA ARG A 537 -7.62 34.63 10.12
C ARG A 537 -8.78 34.20 11.02
N VAL A 538 -9.03 32.89 11.16
CA VAL A 538 -10.03 32.36 12.11
C VAL A 538 -9.58 32.66 13.55
N PHE A 539 -8.33 32.37 13.89
CA PHE A 539 -7.77 32.69 15.21
C PHE A 539 -7.70 34.19 15.48
N MET A 540 -7.25 34.99 14.51
CA MET A 540 -7.25 36.45 14.64
C MET A 540 -8.67 37.00 14.91
N ARG A 541 -9.70 36.47 14.24
CA ARG A 541 -11.10 36.86 14.53
C ARG A 541 -11.55 36.46 15.93
N LEU A 542 -11.12 35.30 16.44
CA LEU A 542 -11.38 34.91 17.83
C LEU A 542 -10.77 35.93 18.81
N ILE A 543 -9.53 36.35 18.55
CA ILE A 543 -8.81 37.35 19.37
C ILE A 543 -9.48 38.73 19.25
N GLU A 544 -9.88 39.16 18.04
CA GLU A 544 -10.58 40.43 17.81
C GLU A 544 -11.88 40.49 18.61
N VAL A 545 -12.70 39.44 18.55
CA VAL A 545 -13.97 39.38 19.31
C VAL A 545 -13.73 39.29 20.82
N ALA A 546 -12.69 38.58 21.25
CA ALA A 546 -12.32 38.50 22.66
C ALA A 546 -11.77 39.83 23.22
N SER A 547 -11.00 40.56 22.40
CA SER A 547 -10.47 41.90 22.70
C SER A 547 -11.59 42.93 22.78
N ALA A 548 -12.48 42.97 21.79
CA ALA A 548 -13.66 43.86 21.77
C ALA A 548 -14.58 43.68 22.99
N ARG A 549 -14.55 42.51 23.62
CA ARG A 549 -15.36 42.17 24.80
C ARG A 549 -14.63 42.33 26.13
N GLY A 550 -13.38 42.79 26.12
CA GLY A 550 -12.59 42.98 27.33
C GLY A 550 -12.26 41.68 28.07
N LEU A 551 -12.12 40.56 27.34
CA LEU A 551 -11.63 39.29 27.88
C LEU A 551 -10.09 39.23 27.93
N ILE A 552 -9.43 39.98 27.04
CA ILE A 552 -7.96 40.01 26.89
C ILE A 552 -7.35 41.23 27.60
N GLN A 553 -8.17 42.16 28.10
CA GLN A 553 -7.70 43.30 28.89
C GLN A 553 -7.46 42.89 30.36
N TRP A 554 -6.45 43.46 31.00
CA TRP A 554 -6.19 43.24 32.43
C TRP A 554 -6.52 44.49 33.25
N PRO A 555 -7.42 44.42 34.26
CA PRO A 555 -8.24 43.26 34.63
C PRO A 555 -9.43 43.03 33.67
N PRO A 556 -9.89 41.77 33.48
CA PRO A 556 -11.02 41.46 32.59
C PRO A 556 -12.30 42.21 33.01
N ARG A 557 -13.14 42.58 32.04
CA ARG A 557 -14.42 43.26 32.35
C ARG A 557 -15.29 42.36 33.25
N LYS A 558 -15.73 42.88 34.40
CA LYS A 558 -16.62 42.15 35.33
C LYS A 558 -17.86 41.63 34.59
N GLY A 559 -18.13 40.33 34.67
CA GLY A 559 -19.29 39.69 34.05
C GLY A 559 -19.10 39.14 32.62
N ALA A 560 -17.99 39.45 31.95
CA ALA A 560 -17.74 39.02 30.56
C ALA A 560 -17.68 37.48 30.41
N VAL A 561 -17.08 36.78 31.37
CA VAL A 561 -17.04 35.30 31.38
C VAL A 561 -18.43 34.70 31.65
N ARG A 562 -19.20 35.31 32.56
CA ARG A 562 -20.56 34.87 32.91
C ARG A 562 -21.53 35.03 31.73
N GLY A 563 -21.44 36.12 30.96
CA GLY A 563 -22.26 36.38 29.77
C GLY A 563 -22.04 35.41 28.60
N ILE A 564 -20.82 34.86 28.47
CA ILE A 564 -20.47 33.85 27.44
C ILE A 564 -21.04 32.47 27.82
N VAL A 565 -20.93 32.10 29.10
CA VAL A 565 -21.43 30.81 29.61
C VAL A 565 -22.96 30.77 29.64
N THR A 566 -23.62 31.87 30.01
CA THR A 566 -25.10 31.97 30.00
C THR A 566 -25.70 32.13 28.60
N GLY A 567 -24.89 32.50 27.60
CA GLY A 567 -25.34 32.72 26.23
C GLY A 567 -25.99 34.09 25.98
N ALA A 568 -25.91 35.01 26.94
CA ALA A 568 -26.36 36.39 26.79
C ALA A 568 -25.53 37.15 25.74
N ASP A 569 -24.24 36.83 25.62
CA ASP A 569 -23.32 37.40 24.63
C ASP A 569 -22.63 36.29 23.80
N PRO A 570 -23.23 35.77 22.72
CA PRO A 570 -22.61 34.71 21.93
C PRO A 570 -21.40 35.21 21.12
N VAL A 571 -20.22 34.60 21.32
CA VAL A 571 -18.96 34.91 20.61
C VAL A 571 -18.98 34.33 19.19
N LEU A 572 -19.31 33.04 19.08
CA LEU A 572 -19.26 32.26 17.84
C LEU A 572 -20.63 32.11 17.18
N ALA A 573 -21.61 31.69 17.97
CA ALA A 573 -22.96 31.41 17.53
C ALA A 573 -23.96 31.54 18.69
N SER A 574 -25.16 32.05 18.40
CA SER A 574 -26.24 32.18 19.39
C SER A 574 -26.88 30.84 19.76
N THR A 575 -26.76 29.81 18.93
CA THR A 575 -27.34 28.48 19.20
C THR A 575 -26.29 27.48 19.68
N ARG A 576 -26.69 26.54 20.54
CA ARG A 576 -25.81 25.42 20.97
C ARG A 576 -25.35 24.59 19.77
N LEU A 577 -26.25 24.30 18.84
CA LEU A 577 -25.95 23.57 17.61
C LEU A 577 -24.87 24.28 16.77
N GLY A 578 -24.96 25.60 16.61
CA GLY A 578 -23.95 26.38 15.89
C GLY A 578 -22.57 26.35 16.57
N ARG A 579 -22.53 26.43 17.91
CA ARG A 579 -21.27 26.35 18.68
C ARG A 579 -20.62 24.97 18.57
N VAL A 580 -21.39 23.89 18.72
CA VAL A 580 -20.87 22.52 18.59
C VAL A 580 -20.40 22.25 17.17
N LEU A 581 -21.19 22.65 16.16
CA LEU A 581 -20.80 22.51 14.75
C LEU A 581 -19.51 23.27 14.45
N PHE A 582 -19.36 24.49 14.95
CA PHE A 582 -18.14 25.27 14.77
C PHE A 582 -16.92 24.53 15.30
N TRP A 583 -16.92 24.13 16.57
CA TRP A 583 -15.75 23.52 17.20
C TRP A 583 -15.42 22.15 16.63
N LEU A 584 -16.44 21.33 16.35
CA LEU A 584 -16.24 20.03 15.73
C LEU A 584 -15.58 20.19 14.36
N VAL A 585 -16.17 20.98 13.46
CA VAL A 585 -15.64 21.18 12.11
C VAL A 585 -14.25 21.84 12.16
N THR A 586 -14.04 22.80 13.05
CA THR A 586 -12.74 23.45 13.27
C THR A 586 -11.68 22.41 13.65
N PHE A 587 -11.94 21.58 14.65
CA PHE A 587 -11.01 20.54 15.09
C PHE A 587 -10.74 19.50 13.98
N THR A 588 -11.77 19.11 13.22
CA THR A 588 -11.62 18.23 12.05
C THR A 588 -10.69 18.83 11.01
N MET A 589 -10.85 20.11 10.66
CA MET A 589 -9.99 20.76 9.65
C MET A 589 -8.54 20.90 10.16
N LEU A 590 -8.32 21.06 11.47
CA LEU A 590 -6.98 21.10 12.06
C LEU A 590 -6.34 19.72 11.99
N ASN A 591 -7.13 18.66 12.22
CA ASN A 591 -6.67 17.29 12.13
C ASN A 591 -6.29 16.91 10.68
N VAL A 592 -6.99 17.45 9.66
CA VAL A 592 -6.58 17.32 8.26
C VAL A 592 -5.20 17.96 8.01
N LEU A 593 -4.91 19.12 8.60
CA LEU A 593 -3.57 19.73 8.48
C LEU A 593 -2.49 18.89 9.14
N LEU A 594 -2.78 18.30 10.31
CA LEU A 594 -1.86 17.36 10.96
C LEU A 594 -1.65 16.10 10.12
N PHE A 595 -2.68 15.60 9.45
CA PHE A 595 -2.58 14.51 8.48
C PHE A 595 -1.66 14.88 7.32
N PHE A 596 -1.81 16.07 6.73
CA PHE A 596 -0.90 16.55 5.70
C PHE A 596 0.53 16.72 6.22
N ALA A 597 0.70 17.18 7.46
CA ALA A 597 2.00 17.27 8.10
C ALA A 597 2.65 15.91 8.28
N PHE A 598 1.90 14.92 8.78
CA PHE A 598 2.39 13.55 8.93
C PHE A 598 2.92 12.99 7.61
N TRP A 599 2.20 13.21 6.50
CA TRP A 599 2.59 12.77 5.16
C TRP A 599 3.63 13.66 4.46
N GLY A 600 4.16 14.69 5.13
CA GLY A 600 5.29 15.47 4.65
C GLY A 600 4.94 16.63 3.70
N LEU A 601 3.68 17.04 3.59
CA LEU A 601 3.28 18.15 2.71
C LEU A 601 3.82 19.53 3.13
N PHE A 602 4.46 19.64 4.30
CA PHE A 602 5.13 20.86 4.76
C PHE A 602 6.66 20.77 4.69
N ILE A 603 7.20 19.77 3.98
CA ILE A 603 8.62 19.69 3.61
C ILE A 603 8.74 20.29 2.21
N TYR A 604 9.30 21.49 2.12
CA TYR A 604 9.40 22.27 0.87
C TYR A 604 10.79 22.20 0.27
#